data_AF-A0A662WLK8-F1
#
_entry.id   AF-A0A662WLK8-F1
#
_cell.length_a   1.000
_cell.length_b   1.000
_cell.length_c   1.000
_cell.angle_alpha   90.00
_cell.angle_beta   90.00
_cell.angle_gamma   90.00
#
_symmetry.space_group_name_H-M   'P 1'
#
loop_
_entity.id
_entity.type
_entity.pdbx_description
1 polymer ?
#
loop_
_entity_poly.entity_id
_entity_poly.type
_entity_poly.pdbx_seq_one_letter_code
_entity_poly.pdbx_strand_id
1 'polypeptide(L)'
;ANKRAATDMTQMTFLMKRFFTMYWRTASYNVTRFSIALILGLLFGITYVGAEYTSYTGINSGLGMTFITTGFLGFISFSSVVPISTEDRMPFYRERAAQTYNAFWYFAAATVVEVPYVFFMTLLLMAPFYPMVGFTGAN
;
A
#
# COMPACT_ATOMS: atom_id res chain seq x y z
N ALA A 1 3.52 21.85 -32.46
CA ALA A 1 3.50 21.62 -31.01
C ALA A 1 2.13 22.01 -30.48
N ASN A 2 1.20 21.06 -30.41
CA ASN A 2 0.02 21.00 -29.53
C ASN A 2 -0.80 19.78 -30.00
N LYS A 3 -0.38 18.58 -29.58
CA LYS A 3 -1.07 17.32 -29.94
C LYS A 3 -2.21 16.98 -28.99
N ARG A 4 -2.46 17.80 -27.94
CA ARG A 4 -3.42 17.51 -26.87
C ARG A 4 -4.33 18.71 -26.64
N ALA A 5 -5.63 18.47 -26.52
CA ALA A 5 -6.67 19.49 -26.50
C ALA A 5 -6.88 20.18 -25.14
N ALA A 6 -6.42 19.56 -24.04
CA ALA A 6 -6.61 20.07 -22.68
C ALA A 6 -5.27 20.43 -22.04
N THR A 7 -5.27 21.47 -21.18
CA THR A 7 -4.11 21.85 -20.36
C THR A 7 -3.68 20.69 -19.47
N ASP A 8 -2.37 20.54 -19.27
CA ASP A 8 -1.78 19.43 -18.48
C ASP A 8 -2.37 19.33 -17.06
N MET A 9 -2.70 20.47 -16.44
CA MET A 9 -3.36 20.51 -15.13
C MET A 9 -4.77 19.90 -15.15
N THR A 10 -5.54 20.20 -16.19
CA THR A 10 -6.90 19.67 -16.36
C THR A 10 -6.86 18.15 -16.59
N GLN A 11 -5.89 17.65 -17.37
CA GLN A 11 -5.66 16.22 -17.54
C GLN A 11 -5.34 15.54 -16.21
N MET A 12 -4.45 16.14 -15.39
CA MET A 12 -4.09 15.62 -14.08
C MET A 12 -5.29 15.53 -13.13
N THR A 13 -6.12 16.57 -13.03
CA THR A 13 -7.29 16.56 -12.12
C THR A 13 -8.31 15.49 -12.52
N PHE A 14 -8.59 15.33 -13.82
CA PHE A 14 -9.51 14.29 -14.29
C PHE A 14 -8.96 12.88 -14.07
N LEU A 15 -7.66 12.66 -14.32
CA LEU A 15 -7.01 11.38 -14.03
C LEU A 15 -7.07 11.05 -12.54
N MET A 16 -6.75 12.01 -11.67
CA MET A 16 -6.79 11.81 -10.23
C MET A 16 -8.20 11.48 -9.74
N LYS A 17 -9.22 12.24 -10.18
CA LYS A 17 -10.63 11.94 -9.86
C LYS A 17 -11.05 10.54 -10.35
N ARG A 18 -10.59 10.14 -11.54
CA ARG A 18 -10.84 8.80 -12.10
C ARG A 18 -10.25 7.72 -11.21
N PHE A 19 -8.97 7.84 -10.86
CA PHE A 19 -8.30 6.86 -10.00
C PHE A 19 -8.93 6.79 -8.61
N PHE A 20 -9.25 7.91 -7.97
CA PHE A 20 -9.98 7.89 -6.68
C PHE A 20 -11.34 7.20 -6.79
N THR A 21 -12.11 7.47 -7.85
CA THR A 21 -13.42 6.84 -8.05
C THR A 21 -13.29 5.34 -8.34
N MET A 22 -12.27 4.95 -9.10
CA MET A 22 -11.97 3.55 -9.41
C MET A 22 -11.60 2.78 -8.14
N TYR A 23 -10.66 3.31 -7.35
CA TYR A 23 -10.26 2.69 -6.07
C TYR A 23 -11.41 2.61 -5.07
N TRP A 24 -12.29 3.61 -5.03
CA TRP A 24 -13.48 3.60 -4.19
C TRP A 24 -14.51 2.56 -4.65
N ARG A 25 -14.70 2.36 -5.96
CA ARG A 25 -15.61 1.33 -6.49
C ARG A 25 -15.06 -0.08 -6.35
N THR A 26 -13.74 -0.25 -6.44
CA THR A 26 -13.04 -1.52 -6.23
C THR A 26 -12.66 -1.71 -4.75
N ALA A 27 -13.36 -1.05 -3.82
CA ALA A 27 -13.09 -1.14 -2.38
C ALA A 27 -13.22 -2.57 -1.82
N SER A 28 -14.04 -3.44 -2.42
CA SER A 28 -14.18 -4.85 -2.00
C SER A 28 -12.84 -5.62 -2.01
N TYR A 29 -11.98 -5.34 -2.99
CA TYR A 29 -10.63 -5.92 -3.06
C TYR A 29 -9.71 -5.36 -1.96
N ASN A 30 -9.79 -4.04 -1.72
CA ASN A 30 -9.01 -3.37 -0.68
C ASN A 30 -9.43 -3.80 0.74
N VAL A 31 -10.70 -4.11 0.98
CA VAL A 31 -11.18 -4.64 2.26
C VAL A 31 -10.51 -5.98 2.59
N THR A 32 -10.44 -6.90 1.62
CA THR A 32 -9.75 -8.19 1.81
C THR A 32 -8.27 -8.00 2.18
N ARG A 33 -7.59 -7.05 1.54
CA ARG A 33 -6.20 -6.67 1.86
C ARG A 33 -6.05 -6.16 3.29
N PHE A 34 -6.95 -5.30 3.74
CA PHE A 34 -6.94 -4.78 5.12
C PHE A 34 -7.22 -5.88 6.14
N SER A 35 -8.13 -6.82 5.85
CA SER A 35 -8.39 -7.97 6.71
C SER A 35 -7.16 -8.89 6.84
N ILE A 36 -6.47 -9.19 5.73
CA ILE A 36 -5.25 -10.01 5.76
C ILE A 36 -4.13 -9.30 6.54
N ALA A 37 -3.96 -7.98 6.34
CA ALA A 37 -2.98 -7.20 7.09
C ALA A 37 -3.25 -7.23 8.60
N LEU A 38 -4.52 -7.11 9.01
CA LEU A 38 -4.92 -7.19 10.41
C LEU A 38 -4.66 -8.58 11.00
N ILE A 39 -5.04 -9.65 10.28
CA ILE A 39 -4.81 -11.04 10.72
C ILE A 39 -3.31 -11.30 10.89
N LEU A 40 -2.48 -10.88 9.93
CA LEU A 40 -1.03 -11.04 10.02
C LEU A 40 -0.42 -10.23 11.15
N GLY A 41 -0.89 -8.99 11.37
CA GLY A 41 -0.47 -8.16 12.50
C GLY A 41 -0.76 -8.83 13.85
N LEU A 42 -1.93 -9.47 13.98
CA LEU A 42 -2.28 -10.25 15.16
C LEU A 42 -1.43 -11.52 15.29
N LEU A 43 -1.19 -12.23 14.18
CA LEU A 43 -0.40 -13.48 14.17
C LEU A 43 1.05 -13.24 14.61
N PHE A 44 1.68 -12.21 14.03
CA PHE A 44 3.01 -11.78 14.45
C PHE A 44 3.00 -11.21 15.86
N GLY A 45 1.99 -10.43 16.22
CA GLY A 45 1.83 -9.90 17.58
C GLY A 45 1.80 -11.02 18.62
N ILE A 46 0.91 -12.00 18.49
CA ILE A 46 0.73 -13.14 19.42
C ILE A 46 2.01 -13.96 19.57
N THR A 47 2.74 -14.20 18.46
CA THR A 47 3.96 -15.02 18.46
C THR A 47 5.06 -14.43 19.35
N TYR A 48 5.05 -13.12 19.55
CA TYR A 48 6.08 -12.39 20.27
C TYR A 48 5.57 -11.65 21.51
N VAL A 49 4.36 -11.95 21.97
CA VAL A 49 3.84 -11.46 23.25
C VAL A 49 4.76 -11.92 24.38
N GLY A 50 5.29 -10.97 25.15
CA GLY A 50 6.10 -11.25 26.33
C GLY A 50 7.55 -11.67 26.05
N ALA A 51 8.11 -11.30 24.89
CA ALA A 51 9.52 -11.55 24.59
C ALA A 51 10.45 -10.77 25.55
N GLU A 52 11.30 -11.49 26.29
CA GLU A 52 12.32 -10.87 27.13
C GLU A 52 13.54 -10.43 26.29
N TYR A 53 13.72 -9.12 26.14
CA TYR A 53 14.83 -8.51 25.39
C TYR A 53 16.13 -8.36 26.22
N THR A 54 16.28 -9.13 27.29
CA THR A 54 17.41 -9.02 28.23
C THR A 54 18.64 -9.82 27.79
N SER A 55 18.43 -10.86 26.98
CA SER A 55 19.49 -11.73 26.45
C SER A 55 19.89 -11.36 25.02
N TYR A 56 21.14 -11.63 24.63
CA TYR A 56 21.61 -11.46 23.24
C TYR A 56 20.72 -12.20 22.22
N THR A 57 20.23 -13.39 22.60
CA THR A 57 19.27 -14.17 21.81
C THR A 57 17.92 -13.48 21.70
N GLY A 58 17.42 -12.85 22.78
CA GLY A 58 16.18 -12.08 22.77
C GLY A 58 16.24 -10.86 21.85
N ILE A 59 17.36 -10.13 21.88
CA ILE A 59 17.60 -8.98 20.99
C ILE A 59 17.66 -9.43 19.52
N ASN A 60 18.41 -10.49 19.22
CA ASN A 60 18.52 -11.01 17.85
C ASN A 60 17.16 -11.50 17.31
N SER A 61 16.34 -12.14 18.15
CA SER A 61 14.98 -12.54 17.80
C SER A 61 14.05 -11.35 17.55
N GLY A 62 14.17 -10.27 18.34
CA GLY A 62 13.44 -9.03 18.11
C GLY A 62 13.82 -8.34 16.79
N LEU A 63 15.10 -8.29 16.47
CA LEU A 63 15.59 -7.78 15.18
C LEU A 63 15.10 -8.65 14.01
N GLY A 64 15.15 -9.97 14.15
CA GLY A 64 14.61 -10.91 13.15
C GLY A 64 13.11 -10.70 12.91
N MET A 65 12.34 -10.49 13.98
CA MET A 65 10.90 -10.18 13.88
C MET A 65 10.66 -8.91 13.08
N THR A 66 11.31 -7.79 13.46
CA THR A 66 11.11 -6.51 12.76
C THR A 66 11.48 -6.58 11.28
N PHE A 67 12.54 -7.32 10.95
CA PHE A 67 12.94 -7.59 9.57
C PHE A 67 11.85 -8.35 8.81
N ILE A 68 11.35 -9.46 9.36
CA ILE A 68 10.31 -10.28 8.74
C ILE A 68 9.01 -9.49 8.57
N THR A 69 8.55 -8.78 9.62
CA THR A 69 7.33 -7.95 9.58
C THR A 69 7.41 -6.87 8.49
N THR A 70 8.54 -6.18 8.39
CA THR A 70 8.75 -5.15 7.36
C THR A 70 8.80 -5.76 5.96
N GLY A 71 9.47 -6.92 5.80
CA GLY A 71 9.52 -7.64 4.53
C GLY A 71 8.14 -8.11 4.05
N PHE A 72 7.34 -8.69 4.95
CA PHE A 72 5.97 -9.12 4.63
C PHE A 72 5.07 -7.94 4.24
N LEU A 73 5.18 -6.81 4.94
CA LEU A 73 4.45 -5.59 4.59
C LEU A 73 4.78 -5.11 3.17
N GLY A 74 6.06 -5.14 2.79
CA GLY A 74 6.50 -4.83 1.43
C GLY A 74 5.91 -5.79 0.39
N PHE A 75 5.96 -7.10 0.67
CA PHE A 75 5.43 -8.13 -0.21
C PHE A 75 3.91 -8.00 -0.44
N ILE A 76 3.14 -7.74 0.61
CA ILE A 76 1.69 -7.55 0.50
C ILE A 76 1.38 -6.27 -0.30
N SER A 77 2.15 -5.20 -0.09
CA SER A 77 2.00 -3.94 -0.83
C SER A 77 2.31 -4.08 -2.31
N PHE A 78 3.27 -4.94 -2.67
CA PHE A 78 3.50 -5.28 -4.07
C PHE A 78 2.38 -6.11 -4.66
N SER A 79 1.96 -7.17 -3.94
CA SER A 79 0.93 -8.10 -4.39
C SER A 79 -0.42 -7.43 -4.64
N SER A 80 -0.74 -6.38 -3.91
CA SER A 80 -1.97 -5.60 -4.09
C SER A 80 -1.98 -4.73 -5.35
N VAL A 81 -0.82 -4.24 -5.79
CA VAL A 81 -0.70 -3.36 -6.97
C VAL A 81 -0.79 -4.17 -8.27
N VAL A 82 -0.39 -5.44 -8.25
CA VAL A 82 -0.39 -6.33 -9.42
C VAL A 82 -1.75 -6.47 -10.12
N PRO A 83 -2.86 -6.80 -9.43
CA PRO A 83 -4.17 -6.96 -10.09
C PRO A 83 -4.73 -5.63 -10.60
N ILE A 84 -4.61 -4.56 -9.81
CA ILE A 84 -5.05 -3.21 -10.23
C ILE A 84 -4.33 -2.79 -11.50
N SER A 85 -3.00 -2.99 -11.54
CA SER A 85 -2.20 -2.70 -12.73
C SER A 85 -2.55 -3.58 -13.91
N THR A 86 -3.04 -4.80 -13.69
CA THR A 86 -3.40 -5.73 -14.77
C THR A 86 -4.74 -5.36 -15.40
N GLU A 87 -5.71 -4.94 -14.59
CA GLU A 87 -7.01 -4.47 -15.06
C GLU A 87 -6.89 -3.14 -15.85
N ASP A 88 -6.04 -2.23 -15.39
CA ASP A 88 -5.84 -0.93 -16.02
C ASP A 88 -5.00 -0.95 -17.32
N ARG A 89 -4.31 -2.05 -17.63
CA ARG A 89 -3.48 -2.17 -18.84
C ARG A 89 -4.29 -1.96 -20.12
N MET A 90 -5.44 -2.61 -20.25
CA MET A 90 -6.23 -2.57 -21.48
C MET A 90 -6.80 -1.17 -21.78
N PRO A 91 -7.42 -0.46 -20.82
CA PRO A 91 -7.79 0.94 -20.98
C PRO A 91 -6.60 1.84 -21.32
N PHE A 92 -5.45 1.65 -20.65
CA PHE A 92 -4.25 2.45 -20.86
C PHE A 92 -3.73 2.36 -22.30
N TYR A 93 -3.63 1.16 -22.88
CA TYR A 93 -3.16 1.00 -24.26
C TYR A 93 -4.09 1.70 -25.27
N ARG A 94 -5.42 1.65 -25.03
CA ARG A 94 -6.40 2.34 -25.87
C ARG A 94 -6.28 3.86 -25.78
N GLU A 95 -6.12 4.40 -24.57
CA GLU A 95 -5.99 5.84 -24.32
C GLU A 95 -4.64 6.39 -24.79
N ARG A 96 -3.59 5.55 -24.76
CA ARG A 96 -2.28 5.88 -25.33
C ARG A 96 -2.33 5.94 -26.86
N ALA A 97 -3.03 5.02 -27.52
CA ALA A 97 -3.22 5.05 -28.97
C ALA A 97 -3.99 6.31 -29.41
N ALA A 98 -4.98 6.75 -28.63
CA ALA A 98 -5.73 7.99 -28.86
C ALA A 98 -4.99 9.28 -28.40
N GLN A 99 -3.80 9.16 -27.78
CA GLN A 99 -3.01 10.27 -27.24
C GLN A 99 -3.78 11.19 -26.26
N THR A 100 -4.73 10.63 -25.51
CA THR A 100 -5.66 11.39 -24.66
C THR A 100 -4.96 12.15 -23.51
N TYR A 101 -3.86 11.61 -22.97
CA TYR A 101 -3.07 12.24 -21.90
C TYR A 101 -1.57 11.88 -21.95
N ASN A 102 -0.75 12.58 -21.17
CA ASN A 102 0.67 12.24 -20.96
C ASN A 102 0.82 11.02 -20.04
N ALA A 103 1.66 10.05 -20.43
CA ALA A 103 1.98 8.90 -19.58
C ALA A 103 2.55 9.32 -18.21
N PHE A 104 3.27 10.45 -18.15
CA PHE A 104 3.77 10.99 -16.88
C PHE A 104 2.66 11.27 -15.86
N TRP A 105 1.58 11.95 -16.29
CA TRP A 105 0.47 12.30 -15.40
C TRP A 105 -0.33 11.09 -14.95
N TYR A 106 -0.36 10.03 -15.75
CA TYR A 106 -0.96 8.74 -15.37
C TYR A 106 -0.21 8.10 -14.21
N PHE A 107 1.12 7.98 -14.30
CA PHE A 107 1.92 7.41 -13.22
C PHE A 107 1.88 8.26 -11.95
N ALA A 108 1.96 9.60 -12.10
CA ALA A 108 1.85 10.51 -10.96
C ALA A 108 0.51 10.36 -10.22
N ALA A 109 -0.62 10.32 -10.96
CA ALA A 109 -1.93 10.14 -10.36
C ALA A 109 -2.11 8.76 -9.70
N ALA A 110 -1.58 7.69 -10.32
CA ALA A 110 -1.60 6.35 -9.75
C ALA A 110 -0.81 6.26 -8.43
N THR A 111 0.38 6.86 -8.37
CA THR A 111 1.20 6.89 -7.14
C THR A 111 0.52 7.67 -6.02
N VAL A 112 -0.05 8.85 -6.30
CA VAL A 112 -0.72 9.68 -5.28
C VAL A 112 -1.91 8.97 -4.66
N VAL A 113 -2.68 8.21 -5.45
CA VAL A 113 -3.83 7.45 -4.95
C VAL A 113 -3.40 6.27 -4.09
N GLU A 114 -2.27 5.62 -4.36
CA GLU A 114 -1.76 4.49 -3.55
C GLU A 114 -1.25 4.87 -2.15
N VAL A 115 -0.67 6.07 -1.99
CA VAL A 115 -0.10 6.55 -0.70
C VAL A 115 -1.07 6.38 0.48
N PRO A 116 -2.33 6.88 0.45
CA PRO A 116 -3.25 6.71 1.56
C PRO A 116 -3.64 5.27 1.85
N TYR A 117 -3.75 4.39 0.84
CA TYR A 117 -4.08 2.98 1.04
C TYR A 117 -2.94 2.22 1.70
N VAL A 118 -1.71 2.44 1.25
CA VAL A 118 -0.52 1.86 1.88
C VAL A 118 -0.39 2.38 3.31
N PHE A 119 -0.57 3.69 3.54
CA PHE A 119 -0.52 4.27 4.88
C PHE A 119 -1.55 3.63 5.83
N PHE A 120 -2.81 3.51 5.41
CA PHE A 120 -3.85 2.91 6.23
C PHE A 120 -3.58 1.42 6.51
N MET A 121 -3.08 0.69 5.51
CA MET A 121 -2.69 -0.72 5.68
C MET A 121 -1.55 -0.86 6.70
N THR A 122 -0.53 -0.01 6.62
CA THR A 122 0.60 -0.02 7.58
C THR A 122 0.12 0.31 8.99
N LEU A 123 -0.81 1.25 9.14
CA LEU A 123 -1.39 1.61 10.42
C LEU A 123 -2.19 0.46 11.03
N LEU A 124 -2.99 -0.25 10.22
CA LEU A 124 -3.75 -1.42 10.66
C LEU A 124 -2.86 -2.58 11.10
N LEU A 125 -1.71 -2.78 10.44
CA LEU A 125 -0.72 -3.76 10.86
C LEU A 125 -0.05 -3.35 12.18
N MET A 126 0.33 -2.08 12.30
CA MET A 126 1.03 -1.55 13.48
C MET A 126 0.14 -1.44 14.72
N ALA A 127 -1.16 -1.18 14.56
CA ALA A 127 -2.09 -0.99 15.67
C ALA A 127 -2.14 -2.17 16.67
N PRO A 128 -2.24 -3.45 16.24
CA PRO A 128 -2.09 -4.59 17.14
C PRO A 128 -0.63 -4.97 17.39
N PHE A 129 0.26 -4.83 16.40
CA PHE A 129 1.65 -5.28 16.51
C PHE A 129 2.44 -4.50 17.56
N TYR A 130 2.32 -3.16 17.57
CA TYR A 130 3.06 -2.30 18.49
C TYR A 130 2.81 -2.58 19.98
N PRO A 131 1.54 -2.65 20.47
CA PRO A 131 1.28 -2.97 21.87
C PRO A 131 1.62 -4.42 22.23
N MET A 132 1.50 -5.38 21.29
CA MET A 132 1.78 -6.80 21.58
C MET A 132 3.26 -7.11 21.73
N VAL A 133 4.11 -6.43 20.95
CA VAL A 133 5.57 -6.64 20.99
C VAL A 133 6.21 -5.95 22.21
N GLY A 134 5.51 -5.03 22.86
CA GLY A 134 5.95 -4.45 24.12
C GLY A 134 7.27 -3.69 24.00
N PHE A 135 7.54 -3.06 22.84
CA PHE A 135 8.70 -2.19 22.69
C PHE A 135 8.69 -1.12 23.79
N THR A 136 9.68 -1.16 24.67
CA THR A 136 9.82 -0.33 25.89
C THR A 136 10.17 1.14 25.61
N GLY A 137 9.50 1.76 24.62
CA GLY A 137 9.64 3.17 24.28
C GLY A 137 8.53 4.07 24.85
N ALA A 138 7.43 3.49 25.33
CA ALA A 138 6.37 4.21 26.03
C ALA A 138 6.35 3.73 27.49
N ASN A 139 7.15 4.40 28.32
CA ASN A 139 7.05 4.29 29.78
C ASN A 139 5.69 4.76 30.27
#